data_AF-X1EEB7-F1
#
_entry.id   AF-X1EEB7-F1
#
_cell.length_a   1.000
_cell.length_b   1.000
_cell.length_c   1.000
_cell.angle_alpha   90.00
_cell.angle_beta   90.00
_cell.angle_gamma   90.00
#
_symmetry.space_group_name_H-M   'P 1'
#
loop_
_entity.id
_entity.type
_entity.pdbx_description
1 polymer ?
#
loop_
_entity_poly.entity_id
_entity_poly.type
_entity_poly.pdbx_seq_one_letter_code
_entity_poly.pdbx_strand_id
1 'polypeptide(L)'
;EQIVKNDDLGELRVIEFTLSIISCDKFKESFKIFNRAENLALEAIILATKLKVAEEKEDKALVQKIEQKIEDYFAEIRRFGKNLSALKVVEHVKDYIKNLKD
;
A
#
# COMPACT_ATOMS: atom_id res chain seq x y z
N GLU A 1 16.05 3.83 -21.38
CA GLU A 1 16.85 4.87 -20.68
C GLU A 1 16.62 4.74 -19.19
N GLN A 2 17.64 4.97 -18.34
CA GLN A 2 17.44 5.00 -16.89
C GLN A 2 17.01 6.42 -16.51
N ILE A 3 15.80 6.55 -15.97
CA ILE A 3 15.27 7.82 -15.50
C ILE A 3 15.58 7.93 -14.00
N VAL A 4 16.18 9.04 -13.62
CA VAL A 4 16.39 9.41 -12.22
C VAL A 4 15.15 10.15 -11.75
N LYS A 5 14.51 9.67 -10.68
CA LYS A 5 13.38 10.36 -10.02
C LYS A 5 13.71 10.66 -8.56
N ASN A 6 13.34 11.87 -8.12
CA ASN A 6 13.35 12.25 -6.71
C ASN A 6 11.95 12.09 -6.13
N ASP A 7 11.82 11.30 -5.07
CA ASP A 7 10.61 11.21 -4.27
C ASP A 7 10.92 11.40 -2.77
N ASP A 8 9.92 11.18 -1.91
CA ASP A 8 10.06 11.26 -0.44
C ASP A 8 11.08 10.25 0.13
N LEU A 9 11.58 9.32 -0.69
CA LEU A 9 12.62 8.35 -0.37
C LEU A 9 13.96 8.71 -1.04
N GLY A 10 14.09 9.87 -1.70
CA GLY A 10 15.33 10.36 -2.30
C GLY A 10 15.48 9.99 -3.78
N GLU A 11 16.72 9.96 -4.24
CA GLU A 11 17.06 9.75 -5.65
C GLU A 11 17.06 8.25 -6.01
N LEU A 12 16.17 7.84 -6.92
CA LEU A 12 16.00 6.44 -7.32
C LEU A 12 16.25 6.27 -8.82
N ARG A 13 17.03 5.23 -9.17
CA ARG A 13 17.17 4.76 -10.55
C ARG A 13 15.96 3.91 -10.90
N VAL A 14 15.19 4.36 -11.87
CA VAL A 14 13.94 3.69 -12.26
C VAL A 14 14.13 2.93 -13.57
N ILE A 15 13.59 1.71 -13.62
CA ILE A 15 13.44 0.94 -14.86
C ILE A 15 12.00 1.12 -15.32
N GLU A 16 11.83 1.56 -16.56
CA GLU A 16 10.52 1.69 -17.19
C GLU A 16 10.29 0.50 -18.12
N PHE A 17 9.09 -0.09 -18.02
CA PHE A 17 8.65 -1.18 -18.89
C PHE A 17 7.45 -0.71 -19.70
N THR A 18 7.51 -0.91 -21.02
CA THR A 18 6.36 -0.76 -21.90
C THR A 18 5.74 -2.13 -22.13
N LEU A 19 4.46 -2.28 -21.77
CA LEU A 19 3.74 -3.54 -21.91
C LEU A 19 2.70 -3.41 -23.02
N SER A 20 2.66 -4.40 -23.92
CA SER A 20 1.62 -4.54 -24.96
C SER A 20 0.70 -5.72 -24.62
N ILE A 21 -0.62 -5.52 -24.74
CA ILE A 21 -1.61 -6.58 -24.53
C ILE A 21 -1.59 -7.52 -25.72
N ILE A 22 -1.33 -8.81 -25.48
CA ILE A 22 -1.33 -9.86 -26.52
C ILE A 22 -2.72 -10.52 -26.62
N SER A 23 -3.41 -10.70 -25.50
CA SER A 23 -4.80 -11.20 -25.43
C SER A 23 -5.51 -10.66 -24.20
N CYS A 24 -6.84 -10.59 -24.25
CA CYS A 24 -7.67 -10.18 -23.12
C CYS A 24 -9.03 -10.88 -23.19
N ASP A 25 -9.36 -11.63 -22.15
CA ASP A 25 -10.65 -12.29 -21.99
C ASP A 25 -11.36 -11.76 -20.74
N LYS A 26 -12.62 -11.36 -20.88
CA LYS A 26 -13.42 -10.84 -19.78
C LYS A 26 -14.25 -11.95 -19.15
N PHE A 27 -13.90 -12.34 -17.93
CA PHE A 27 -14.60 -13.43 -17.21
C PHE A 27 -15.86 -12.97 -16.49
N LYS A 28 -15.90 -11.72 -15.99
CA LYS A 28 -17.07 -11.16 -15.30
C LYS A 28 -17.05 -9.63 -15.28
N GLU A 29 -18.23 -9.03 -15.13
CA GLU A 29 -18.36 -7.60 -14.80
C GLU A 29 -18.02 -7.35 -13.33
N SER A 30 -17.28 -6.28 -13.04
CA SER A 30 -17.05 -5.80 -11.69
C SER A 30 -17.97 -4.62 -11.40
N PHE A 31 -19.19 -4.88 -10.92
CA PHE A 31 -20.06 -3.84 -10.40
C PHE A 31 -19.67 -3.51 -8.96
N LYS A 32 -18.54 -2.83 -8.75
CA LYS A 32 -18.22 -2.25 -7.45
C LYS A 32 -18.36 -0.73 -7.54
N ILE A 33 -19.44 -0.23 -6.93
CA ILE A 33 -19.53 1.17 -6.51
C ILE A 33 -18.28 1.47 -5.67
N PHE A 34 -17.64 2.61 -5.92
CA PHE A 34 -16.42 3.06 -5.22
C PHE A 34 -16.50 2.79 -3.73
N ASN A 35 -15.65 1.90 -3.22
CA ASN A 35 -15.64 1.51 -1.82
C ASN A 35 -14.45 2.15 -1.11
N ARG A 36 -14.72 3.18 -0.31
CA ARG A 36 -13.69 3.89 0.47
C ARG A 36 -12.84 2.96 1.32
N ALA A 37 -13.40 1.90 1.89
CA ALA A 37 -12.63 0.95 2.69
C ALA A 37 -11.62 0.16 1.85
N GLU A 38 -11.96 -0.18 0.60
CA GLU A 38 -11.02 -0.85 -0.33
C GLU A 38 -9.91 0.10 -0.77
N ASN A 39 -10.24 1.37 -0.99
CA ASN A 39 -9.23 2.39 -1.32
C ASN A 39 -8.25 2.59 -0.15
N LEU A 40 -8.75 2.74 1.08
CA LEU A 40 -7.91 2.84 2.26
C LEU A 40 -7.06 1.58 2.49
N ALA A 41 -7.60 0.41 2.16
CA ALA A 41 -6.87 -0.84 2.24
C ALA A 41 -5.68 -0.86 1.25
N LEU A 42 -5.86 -0.35 0.03
CA LEU A 42 -4.77 -0.18 -0.94
C LEU A 42 -3.72 0.82 -0.44
N GLU A 43 -4.15 1.96 0.10
CA GLU A 43 -3.23 2.96 0.68
C GLU A 43 -2.42 2.39 1.86
N ALA A 44 -3.04 1.56 2.71
CA ALA A 44 -2.35 0.90 3.81
C ALA A 44 -1.27 -0.07 3.32
N ILE A 45 -1.51 -0.81 2.22
CA ILE A 45 -0.49 -1.68 1.60
C ILE A 45 0.69 -0.83 1.11
N ILE A 46 0.41 0.27 0.41
CA ILE A 46 1.46 1.19 -0.08
C ILE A 46 2.28 1.73 1.10
N LEU A 47 1.62 2.20 2.16
CA LEU A 47 2.32 2.71 3.35
C LEU A 47 3.17 1.64 4.03
N ALA A 48 2.69 0.41 4.15
CA ALA A 48 3.46 -0.68 4.74
C ALA A 48 4.72 -1.03 3.92
N THR A 49 4.65 -0.98 2.60
CA THR A 49 5.84 -1.15 1.76
C THR A 49 6.83 0.01 1.90
N LYS A 50 6.33 1.26 2.02
CA LYS A 50 7.18 2.43 2.33
C LYS A 50 7.80 2.36 3.73
N LEU A 51 7.09 1.79 4.70
CA LEU A 51 7.60 1.61 6.07
C LEU A 51 8.88 0.77 6.04
N LYS A 52 8.90 -0.34 5.30
CA LYS A 52 10.11 -1.16 5.13
C LYS A 52 11.31 -0.33 4.65
N VAL A 53 11.11 0.51 3.63
CA VAL A 53 12.20 1.35 3.10
C VAL A 53 12.64 2.42 4.12
N ALA A 54 11.70 2.97 4.90
CA ALA A 54 12.03 3.93 5.95
C ALA A 54 12.83 3.30 7.11
N GLU A 55 12.46 2.07 7.52
CA GLU A 55 13.19 1.27 8.51
C GLU A 55 14.62 0.95 8.02
N GLU A 56 14.78 0.50 6.77
CA GLU A 56 16.09 0.23 6.14
C GLU A 56 17.00 1.47 6.08
N LYS A 57 16.41 2.68 6.08
CA LYS A 57 17.13 3.96 6.09
C LYS A 57 17.32 4.56 7.48
N GLU A 58 16.82 3.88 8.52
CA GLU A 58 16.84 4.34 9.90
C GLU A 58 16.18 5.73 10.11
N ASP A 59 15.26 6.14 9.23
CA ASP A 59 14.55 7.42 9.32
C ASP A 59 13.38 7.30 10.31
N LYS A 60 13.69 7.46 11.59
CA LYS A 60 12.73 7.33 12.69
C LYS A 60 11.53 8.29 12.59
N ALA A 61 11.74 9.49 12.05
CA ALA A 61 10.66 10.47 11.91
C ALA A 61 9.67 10.03 10.82
N LEU A 62 10.18 9.52 9.71
CA LEU A 62 9.36 8.98 8.63
C LEU A 62 8.65 7.69 9.05
N VAL A 63 9.33 6.79 9.76
CA VAL A 63 8.75 5.57 10.35
C VAL A 63 7.52 5.90 11.18
N GLN A 64 7.66 6.77 12.20
CA GLN A 64 6.55 7.14 13.07
C GLN A 64 5.38 7.77 12.31
N LYS A 65 5.68 8.62 11.33
CA LYS A 65 4.67 9.26 10.48
C LYS A 65 3.89 8.24 9.65
N ILE A 66 4.57 7.24 9.10
CA ILE A 66 3.94 6.16 8.31
C ILE A 66 3.08 5.28 9.21
N GLU A 67 3.60 4.86 10.37
CA GLU A 67 2.86 4.01 11.31
C GLU A 67 1.58 4.65 11.81
N GLN A 68 1.64 5.92 12.20
CA GLN A 68 0.45 6.65 12.64
C GLN A 68 -0.62 6.68 11.53
N LYS A 69 -0.20 6.95 10.29
CA LYS A 69 -1.10 7.01 9.15
C LYS A 69 -1.73 5.66 8.80
N ILE A 70 -0.99 4.56 8.98
CA ILE A 70 -1.51 3.21 8.82
C ILE A 70 -2.60 2.92 9.87
N GLU A 71 -2.36 3.27 11.14
CA GLU A 71 -3.36 3.06 12.19
C GLU A 71 -4.61 3.93 11.99
N ASP A 72 -4.46 5.18 11.52
CA ASP A 72 -5.59 6.04 11.17
C ASP A 72 -6.46 5.38 10.08
N TYR A 73 -5.84 4.81 9.04
CA TYR A 73 -6.54 4.09 7.98
C TYR A 73 -7.20 2.80 8.49
N PHE A 74 -6.55 2.07 9.38
CA PHE A 74 -7.17 0.91 10.02
C PHE A 74 -8.40 1.28 10.83
N ALA A 75 -8.35 2.37 11.58
CA ALA A 75 -9.51 2.87 12.33
C ALA A 75 -10.67 3.22 11.38
N GLU A 76 -10.39 3.91 10.27
CA GLU A 76 -11.41 4.23 9.27
C GLU A 76 -11.99 2.99 8.60
N ILE A 77 -11.15 2.02 8.18
CA ILE A 77 -11.59 0.75 7.58
C ILE A 77 -12.52 0.00 8.55
N ARG A 78 -12.13 -0.11 9.83
CA ARG A 78 -12.96 -0.76 10.86
C ARG A 78 -14.29 -0.05 11.05
N ARG A 79 -14.31 1.29 11.01
CA ARG A 79 -15.55 2.09 11.09
C ARG A 79 -16.51 1.78 9.93
N PHE A 80 -16.00 1.44 8.75
CA PHE A 80 -16.85 1.06 7.62
C PHE A 80 -17.49 -0.32 7.79
N GLY A 81 -16.92 -1.21 8.61
CA GLY A 81 -17.51 -2.40 9.26
C GLY A 81 -18.10 -3.52 8.39
N LYS A 82 -18.52 -3.21 7.16
CA LYS A 82 -19.24 -4.09 6.24
C LYS A 82 -18.34 -4.66 5.14
N ASN A 83 -17.11 -4.16 5.00
CA ASN A 83 -16.19 -4.63 3.97
C ASN A 83 -15.21 -5.67 4.53
N LEU A 84 -15.60 -6.94 4.45
CA LEU A 84 -14.76 -8.07 4.87
C LEU A 84 -13.43 -8.15 4.12
N SER A 85 -13.39 -7.75 2.85
CA SER A 85 -12.15 -7.74 2.07
C SER A 85 -11.16 -6.73 2.62
N ALA A 86 -11.61 -5.51 2.92
CA ALA A 86 -10.77 -4.47 3.49
C ALA A 86 -10.31 -4.84 4.90
N LEU A 87 -11.17 -5.46 5.72
CA LEU A 87 -10.80 -5.95 7.05
C LEU A 87 -9.71 -7.02 7.00
N LYS A 88 -9.78 -7.97 6.05
CA LYS A 88 -8.71 -8.95 5.84
C LYS A 88 -7.38 -8.29 5.45
N VAL A 89 -7.41 -7.23 4.65
CA VAL A 89 -6.19 -6.48 4.32
C VAL A 89 -5.57 -5.86 5.58
N VAL A 90 -6.38 -5.35 6.51
CA VAL A 90 -5.86 -4.84 7.80
C VAL A 90 -5.09 -5.94 8.55
N GLU A 91 -5.60 -7.16 8.60
CA GLU A 91 -4.93 -8.30 9.24
C GLU A 91 -3.60 -8.61 8.55
N HIS A 92 -3.60 -8.76 7.22
CA HIS A 92 -2.37 -9.04 6.46
C HIS A 92 -1.31 -7.95 6.57
N VAL A 93 -1.72 -6.68 6.57
CA VAL A 93 -0.77 -5.57 6.71
C VAL A 93 -0.17 -5.54 8.12
N LYS A 94 -0.96 -5.83 9.16
CA LYS A 94 -0.44 -5.96 10.53
C LYS A 94 0.60 -7.08 10.64
N ASP A 95 0.29 -8.24 10.08
CA ASP A 95 1.20 -9.38 10.10
C ASP A 95 2.51 -9.05 9.37
N TYR A 96 2.43 -8.37 8.22
CA TYR A 96 3.61 -7.90 7.50
C TYR A 96 4.46 -6.94 8.32
N ILE A 97 3.85 -5.93 8.96
CA ILE A 97 4.57 -4.94 9.77
C ILE A 97 5.20 -5.60 11.00
N LYS A 98 4.53 -6.57 11.61
CA LYS A 98 5.09 -7.32 12.73
C LYS A 98 6.36 -8.06 12.30
N ASN A 99 6.29 -8.81 11.20
CA ASN A 99 7.43 -9.55 10.66
C ASN A 99 8.57 -8.66 10.16
N LEU A 100 8.33 -7.37 9.93
CA LEU A 100 9.37 -6.41 9.55
C LEU A 100 10.23 -5.99 10.75
N LYS A 101 9.67 -6.05 11.97
CA LYS A 101 10.31 -5.59 13.22
C LYS A 101 10.90 -6.72 14.06
N ASP A 102 10.54 -7.96 13.75
CA ASP A 102 11.10 -9.18 14.34
C ASP A 102 12.44 -9.52 13.67
#